data_AF-A0A3D1VR88-F1
#
_entry.id   AF-A0A3D1VR88-F1
#
_cell.length_a   1.000
_cell.length_b   1.000
_cell.length_c   1.000
_cell.angle_alpha   90.00
_cell.angle_beta   90.00
_cell.angle_gamma   90.00
#
_symmetry.space_group_name_H-M   'P 1'
#
loop_
_entity.id
_entity.type
_entity.pdbx_description
1 polymer ?
#
loop_
_entity_poly.entity_id
_entity_poly.type
_entity_poly.pdbx_seq_one_letter_code
_entity_poly.pdbx_strand_id
1 'polypeptide(L)'
;LTIQVETKSPQLSQQIAKRLVQLLNDFLLTKSQTKGSVKASFSEKRLQEGRAELDRAEETFRKFLTINRNYAVSPDPEVRLKGLRLENELKLQTQLVTSLALSREDALLQEKNDMPILNILDEGNLPMNKSRPKRATNALLMGVLAFLGTLGWMRRHELKALLVKSLGD
;
A
#
# COMPACT_ATOMS: atom_id res chain seq x y z
N LEU A 1 -10.40 -0.32 5.91
CA LEU A 1 -10.82 0.75 4.98
C LEU A 1 -12.29 1.03 5.24
N THR A 2 -12.70 2.28 5.39
CA THR A 2 -14.10 2.63 5.64
C THR A 2 -14.66 3.35 4.42
N ILE A 3 -15.70 2.78 3.80
CA ILE A 3 -16.32 3.32 2.60
C ILE A 3 -17.70 3.85 3.00
N GLN A 4 -17.98 5.10 2.66
CA GLN A 4 -19.27 5.74 2.93
C GLN A 4 -19.86 6.26 1.62
N VAL A 5 -21.14 5.98 1.39
CA VAL A 5 -21.87 6.41 0.20
C VAL A 5 -23.14 7.13 0.63
N GLU A 6 -23.27 8.40 0.26
CA GLU A 6 -24.46 9.21 0.52
C GLU A 6 -25.22 9.49 -0.78
N THR A 7 -26.47 9.04 -0.86
CA THR A 7 -27.39 9.41 -1.94
C THR A 7 -28.77 9.80 -1.42
N LYS A 8 -29.62 10.33 -2.30
CA LYS A 8 -30.98 10.76 -1.97
C LYS A 8 -31.92 9.61 -1.60
N SER A 9 -31.63 8.39 -2.04
CA SER A 9 -32.43 7.19 -1.77
C SER A 9 -31.62 6.18 -0.93
N PRO A 10 -32.18 5.64 0.16
CA PRO A 10 -31.54 4.59 0.95
C PRO A 10 -31.14 3.36 0.11
N GLN A 11 -31.99 2.98 -0.83
CA GLN A 11 -31.80 1.82 -1.71
C GLN A 11 -30.63 2.06 -2.68
N LEU A 12 -30.55 3.26 -3.27
CA LEU A 12 -29.47 3.62 -4.19
C LEU A 12 -28.11 3.67 -3.48
N SER A 13 -28.04 4.22 -2.28
CA SER A 13 -26.81 4.22 -1.46
C SER A 13 -26.31 2.80 -1.20
N GLN A 14 -27.23 1.87 -0.86
CA GLN A 14 -26.89 0.48 -0.61
C GLN A 14 -26.36 -0.22 -1.87
N GLN A 15 -27.05 -0.05 -3.01
CA GLN A 15 -26.64 -0.66 -4.28
C GLN A 15 -25.25 -0.18 -4.71
N ILE A 16 -24.98 1.13 -4.58
CA ILE A 16 -23.67 1.70 -4.90
C ILE A 16 -22.60 1.17 -3.94
N ALA A 17 -22.86 1.13 -2.63
CA ALA A 17 -21.90 0.59 -1.67
C ALA A 17 -21.56 -0.88 -1.97
N LYS A 18 -22.57 -1.73 -2.20
CA LYS A 18 -22.38 -3.14 -2.57
C LYS A 18 -21.61 -3.28 -3.89
N ARG A 19 -21.98 -2.50 -4.91
CA ARG A 19 -21.31 -2.54 -6.22
C ARG A 19 -19.86 -2.09 -6.14
N LEU A 20 -19.57 -1.09 -5.32
CA LEU A 20 -18.21 -0.58 -5.11
C LEU A 20 -17.33 -1.62 -4.40
N VAL A 21 -17.86 -2.32 -3.40
CA VAL A 21 -17.15 -3.45 -2.74
C VAL A 21 -16.84 -4.56 -3.75
N GLN A 22 -17.78 -4.93 -4.62
CA GLN A 22 -17.54 -5.91 -5.68
C GLN A 22 -16.45 -5.46 -6.66
N LEU A 23 -16.56 -4.23 -7.18
CA LEU A 23 -15.56 -3.69 -8.10
C LEU A 23 -14.18 -3.57 -7.46
N LEU A 24 -14.11 -3.23 -6.17
CA LEU A 24 -12.86 -3.19 -5.43
C LEU A 24 -12.27 -4.59 -5.31
N ASN A 25 -13.09 -5.60 -5.02
CA ASN A 25 -12.64 -6.99 -4.96
C ASN A 25 -12.09 -7.47 -6.31
N ASP A 26 -12.85 -7.26 -7.40
CA ASP A 26 -12.44 -7.62 -8.76
C ASP A 26 -11.15 -6.90 -9.18
N PHE A 27 -11.04 -5.61 -8.86
CA PHE A 27 -9.84 -4.82 -9.12
C PHE A 27 -8.64 -5.34 -8.34
N LEU A 28 -8.81 -5.67 -7.05
CA LEU A 28 -7.75 -6.22 -6.21
C LEU A 28 -7.28 -7.58 -6.71
N LEU A 29 -8.22 -8.47 -7.11
CA LEU A 29 -7.90 -9.76 -7.72
C LEU A 29 -7.11 -9.59 -9.02
N THR A 30 -7.57 -8.73 -9.92
CA THR A 30 -6.89 -8.48 -11.20
C THR A 30 -5.50 -7.85 -10.99
N LYS A 31 -5.39 -6.91 -10.05
CA LYS A 31 -4.11 -6.26 -9.72
C LYS A 31 -3.15 -7.20 -8.99
N SER A 32 -3.61 -8.13 -8.16
CA SER A 32 -2.73 -9.10 -7.51
C SER A 32 -2.09 -10.03 -8.55
N GLN A 33 -2.89 -10.57 -9.48
CA GLN A 33 -2.40 -11.44 -10.56
C GLN A 33 -1.32 -10.78 -11.42
N THR A 34 -1.54 -9.53 -11.84
CA THR A 34 -0.54 -8.79 -12.63
C THR A 34 0.75 -8.50 -11.86
N LYS A 35 0.69 -8.26 -10.54
CA LYS A 35 1.89 -8.01 -9.73
C LYS A 35 2.70 -9.28 -9.49
N GLY A 36 2.02 -10.40 -9.17
CA GLY A 36 2.65 -11.70 -8.94
C GLY A 36 3.42 -12.18 -10.17
N SER A 37 2.77 -12.20 -11.33
CA SER A 37 3.39 -12.65 -12.59
C SER A 37 4.58 -11.79 -13.02
N VAL A 38 4.49 -10.46 -12.84
CA VAL A 38 5.62 -9.55 -13.10
C VAL A 38 6.78 -9.83 -12.15
N LYS A 39 6.52 -10.05 -10.86
CA LYS A 39 7.56 -10.37 -9.87
C LYS A 39 8.23 -11.71 -10.16
N ALA A 40 7.46 -12.73 -10.51
CA ALA A 40 7.98 -14.05 -10.89
C ALA A 40 8.86 -13.99 -12.14
N SER A 41 8.38 -13.34 -13.21
CA SER A 41 9.16 -13.17 -14.45
C SER A 41 10.43 -12.35 -14.25
N PHE A 42 10.40 -11.33 -13.40
CA PHE A 42 11.58 -10.56 -13.04
C PHE A 42 12.61 -11.42 -12.27
N SER A 43 12.17 -12.19 -11.28
CA SER A 43 13.05 -13.10 -10.52
C SER A 43 13.66 -14.19 -11.41
N GLU A 44 12.90 -14.74 -12.35
CA GLU A 44 13.40 -15.69 -13.36
C GLU A 44 14.52 -15.06 -14.20
N LYS A 45 14.28 -13.87 -14.76
CA LYS A 45 15.28 -13.17 -15.57
C LYS A 45 16.55 -12.89 -14.78
N ARG A 46 16.42 -12.47 -13.51
CA ARG A 46 17.58 -12.20 -12.65
C ARG A 46 18.38 -13.46 -12.34
N LEU A 47 17.71 -14.60 -12.16
CA LEU A 47 18.39 -15.89 -11.97
C LEU A 47 19.17 -16.30 -13.23
N GLN A 48 18.61 -16.09 -14.43
CA GLN A 48 19.31 -16.38 -15.68
C GLN A 48 20.55 -15.51 -15.86
N GLU A 49 20.44 -14.20 -15.58
CA GLU A 49 21.58 -13.28 -15.59
C GLU A 49 22.66 -13.74 -14.59
N GLY A 50 22.28 -14.09 -13.36
CA GLY A 50 23.22 -14.56 -12.34
C GLY A 50 23.92 -15.87 -12.73
N ARG A 51 23.22 -16.81 -13.37
CA ARG A 51 23.82 -18.04 -13.90
C ARG A 51 24.85 -17.74 -14.99
N ALA A 52 24.54 -16.82 -15.90
CA ALA A 52 25.50 -16.41 -16.93
C ALA A 52 26.75 -15.73 -16.34
N GLU A 53 26.61 -14.98 -15.25
CA GLU A 53 27.74 -14.39 -14.51
C GLU A 53 28.58 -15.48 -13.80
N LEU A 54 27.92 -16.47 -13.18
CA LEU A 54 28.59 -17.63 -12.59
C LEU A 54 29.39 -18.42 -13.63
N ASP A 55 28.81 -18.69 -14.80
CA ASP A 55 29.49 -19.41 -15.89
C ASP A 55 30.77 -18.68 -16.33
N ARG A 56 30.74 -17.34 -16.40
CA ARG A 56 31.93 -16.52 -16.72
C ARG A 56 32.99 -16.58 -15.62
N ALA A 57 32.58 -16.56 -14.36
CA ALA A 57 33.49 -16.69 -13.21
C ALA A 57 34.16 -18.08 -13.22
N GLU A 58 33.38 -19.13 -13.45
CA GLU A 58 33.88 -20.50 -13.62
C GLU A 58 34.85 -20.61 -14.78
N GLU A 59 34.52 -20.05 -15.95
CA GLU A 59 35.40 -20.12 -17.11
C GLU A 59 36.73 -19.38 -16.87
N THR A 60 36.68 -18.25 -16.17
CA THR A 60 37.88 -17.50 -15.77
C THR A 60 38.76 -18.31 -14.82
N PHE A 61 38.16 -18.95 -13.81
CA PHE A 61 38.89 -19.82 -12.89
C PHE A 61 39.44 -21.06 -13.60
N ARG A 62 38.65 -21.68 -14.49
CA ARG A 62 39.07 -22.82 -15.32
C ARG A 62 40.29 -22.46 -16.17
N LYS A 63 40.27 -21.32 -16.87
CA LYS A 63 41.41 -20.82 -17.66
C LYS A 63 42.65 -20.63 -16.78
N PHE A 64 42.48 -20.05 -15.58
CA PHE A 64 43.58 -19.92 -14.62
C PHE A 64 44.16 -21.28 -14.19
N LEU A 65 43.32 -22.26 -13.89
CA LEU A 65 43.74 -23.61 -13.47
C LEU A 65 44.43 -24.41 -14.59
N THR A 66 44.07 -24.19 -15.86
CA THR A 66 44.76 -24.86 -16.98
C THR A 66 46.25 -24.51 -17.04
N ILE A 67 46.59 -23.26 -16.70
CA ILE A 67 47.96 -22.74 -16.65
C ILE A 67 48.61 -23.08 -15.29
N ASN A 68 47.84 -22.99 -14.19
CA ASN A 68 48.36 -23.10 -12.82
C ASN A 68 47.65 -24.24 -12.04
N ARG A 69 47.89 -25.49 -12.45
CA ARG A 69 47.20 -26.67 -11.87
C ARG A 69 47.37 -26.79 -10.35
N ASN A 70 48.56 -26.49 -9.84
CA ASN A 70 48.88 -26.50 -8.40
C ASN A 70 49.14 -25.07 -7.89
N TYR A 71 48.26 -24.12 -8.23
CA TYR A 71 48.43 -22.72 -7.78
C TYR A 71 48.61 -22.61 -6.26
N ALA A 72 47.93 -23.45 -5.47
CA ALA A 72 48.00 -23.43 -4.00
C ALA A 72 49.41 -23.67 -3.43
N VAL A 73 50.23 -24.46 -4.11
CA VAL A 73 51.62 -24.79 -3.72
C VAL A 73 52.63 -24.07 -4.61
N SER A 74 52.17 -23.14 -5.46
CA SER A 74 53.06 -22.38 -6.33
C SER A 74 54.06 -21.59 -5.48
N PRO A 75 55.37 -21.61 -5.82
CA PRO A 75 56.37 -20.82 -5.11
C PRO A 75 56.13 -19.30 -5.25
N ASP A 76 55.47 -18.87 -6.33
CA ASP A 76 55.11 -17.48 -6.58
C ASP A 76 53.91 -17.02 -5.74
N PRO A 77 54.08 -16.02 -4.83
CA PRO A 77 52.98 -15.45 -4.05
C PRO A 77 51.88 -14.79 -4.88
N GLU A 78 52.20 -14.21 -6.04
CA GLU A 78 51.20 -13.51 -6.87
C GLU A 78 50.21 -14.49 -7.47
N VAL A 79 50.69 -15.65 -7.94
CA VAL A 79 49.85 -16.74 -8.47
C VAL A 79 48.93 -17.27 -7.38
N ARG A 80 49.41 -17.44 -6.14
CA ARG A 80 48.59 -17.89 -5.00
C ARG A 80 47.46 -16.90 -4.70
N LEU A 81 47.78 -15.61 -4.57
CA LEU A 81 46.80 -14.56 -4.27
C LEU A 81 45.76 -14.41 -5.39
N LYS A 82 46.18 -14.51 -6.65
CA LYS A 82 45.28 -14.47 -7.81
C LYS A 82 44.31 -15.66 -7.81
N GLY A 83 44.81 -16.87 -7.55
CA GLY A 83 43.98 -18.07 -7.44
C GLY A 83 42.95 -17.97 -6.31
N LEU A 84 43.37 -17.54 -5.11
CA LEU A 84 42.47 -17.32 -3.97
C LEU A 84 41.39 -16.28 -4.27
N ARG A 85 41.73 -15.20 -4.98
CA ARG A 85 40.73 -14.19 -5.40
C ARG A 85 39.69 -14.79 -6.34
N LEU A 86 40.12 -15.54 -7.36
CA LEU A 86 39.22 -16.17 -8.31
C LEU A 86 38.34 -17.25 -7.67
N GLU A 87 38.89 -18.02 -6.74
CA GLU A 87 38.15 -19.02 -5.96
C GLU A 87 37.08 -18.37 -5.07
N ASN A 88 37.44 -17.30 -4.36
CA ASN A 88 36.48 -16.54 -3.54
C ASN A 88 35.40 -15.88 -4.39
N GLU A 89 35.75 -15.35 -5.56
CA GLU A 89 34.78 -14.80 -6.50
C GLU A 89 33.80 -15.88 -6.97
N LEU A 90 34.30 -17.05 -7.39
CA LEU A 90 33.45 -18.17 -7.80
C LEU A 90 32.51 -18.62 -6.66
N LYS A 91 33.01 -18.69 -5.43
CA LYS A 91 32.22 -19.02 -4.25
C LYS A 91 31.12 -17.99 -4.00
N LEU A 92 31.44 -16.70 -4.10
CA LEU A 92 30.49 -15.61 -3.95
C LEU A 92 29.39 -15.68 -5.01
N GLN A 93 29.77 -15.90 -6.28
CA GLN A 93 28.80 -16.03 -7.39
C GLN A 93 27.89 -17.26 -7.20
N THR A 94 28.45 -18.39 -6.74
CA THR A 94 27.66 -19.59 -6.42
C THR A 94 26.62 -19.33 -5.33
N GLN A 95 27.03 -18.62 -4.26
CA GLN A 95 26.13 -18.23 -3.18
C GLN A 95 25.04 -17.27 -3.65
N LEU A 96 25.39 -16.30 -4.50
CA LEU A 96 24.45 -15.35 -5.09
C LEU A 96 23.39 -16.08 -5.94
N VAL A 97 23.80 -16.99 -6.83
CA VAL A 97 22.87 -17.78 -7.67
C VAL A 97 21.95 -18.65 -6.81
N THR A 98 22.48 -19.26 -5.75
CA THR A 98 21.68 -20.05 -4.81
C THR A 98 20.62 -19.18 -4.11
N SER A 99 21.01 -17.98 -3.66
CA SER A 99 20.09 -17.01 -3.04
C SER A 99 19.02 -16.52 -4.03
N LEU A 100 19.41 -16.24 -5.28
CA LEU A 100 18.47 -15.86 -6.35
C LEU A 100 17.48 -16.98 -6.68
N ALA A 101 17.94 -18.24 -6.67
CA ALA A 101 17.07 -19.39 -6.89
C ALA A 101 16.04 -19.53 -5.76
N LEU A 102 16.44 -19.36 -4.51
CA LEU A 102 15.51 -19.36 -3.37
C LEU A 102 14.50 -18.21 -3.46
N SER A 103 14.97 -17.00 -3.81
CA SER A 103 14.09 -15.83 -3.97
C SER A 103 13.08 -15.99 -5.11
N ARG A 104 13.45 -16.69 -6.19
CA ARG A 104 12.53 -17.05 -7.28
C ARG A 104 11.42 -17.99 -6.79
N GLU A 105 11.78 -19.04 -6.05
CA GLU A 105 10.77 -19.96 -5.52
C GLU A 105 9.80 -19.24 -4.56
N ASP A 106 10.30 -18.34 -3.71
CA ASP A 106 9.44 -17.49 -2.87
C ASP A 106 8.51 -16.59 -3.71
N ALA A 107 9.01 -15.99 -4.79
CA ALA A 107 8.19 -15.18 -5.68
C ALA A 107 7.09 -16.01 -6.39
N LEU A 108 7.39 -17.25 -6.80
CA LEU A 108 6.42 -18.18 -7.40
C LEU A 108 5.37 -18.64 -6.37
N LEU A 109 5.76 -18.82 -5.11
CA LEU A 109 4.82 -19.13 -4.03
C LEU A 109 3.90 -17.94 -3.75
N GLN A 110 4.42 -16.71 -3.73
CA GLN A 110 3.63 -15.50 -3.55
C GLN A 110 2.65 -15.27 -4.71
N GLU A 111 3.06 -15.51 -5.95
CA GLU A 111 2.15 -15.45 -7.10
C GLU A 111 0.94 -16.40 -6.93
N LYS A 112 1.18 -17.62 -6.41
CA LYS A 112 0.11 -18.58 -6.13
C LYS A 112 -0.73 -18.23 -4.90
N ASN A 113 -0.13 -17.59 -3.90
CA ASN A 113 -0.75 -17.26 -2.62
C ASN A 113 -1.40 -15.87 -2.56
N ASP A 114 -1.17 -14.99 -3.54
CA ASP A 114 -1.74 -13.63 -3.63
C ASP A 114 -3.25 -13.66 -3.96
N MET A 115 -4.04 -14.32 -3.10
CA MET A 115 -5.49 -14.15 -3.03
C MET A 115 -5.79 -13.06 -2.00
N PRO A 116 -6.10 -11.81 -2.41
CA PRO A 116 -6.49 -10.77 -1.47
C PRO A 116 -7.83 -11.15 -0.84
N ILE A 117 -7.82 -11.60 0.41
CA ILE A 117 -9.04 -11.83 1.19
C ILE A 117 -9.54 -10.47 1.69
N LEU A 118 -10.56 -9.92 1.02
CA LEU A 118 -11.33 -8.80 1.57
C LEU A 118 -12.22 -9.35 2.68
N ASN A 119 -11.78 -9.23 3.94
CA ASN A 119 -12.61 -9.58 5.09
C ASN A 119 -13.66 -8.48 5.29
N ILE A 120 -14.89 -8.73 4.85
CA ILE A 120 -16.01 -7.80 5.00
C ILE A 120 -16.50 -7.92 6.45
N LEU A 121 -16.20 -6.92 7.27
CA LEU A 121 -16.57 -6.90 8.70
C LEU A 121 -18.03 -6.51 8.94
N ASP A 122 -18.63 -5.75 8.02
CA ASP A 122 -20.02 -5.33 8.11
C ASP A 122 -20.60 -5.22 6.69
N GLU A 123 -21.64 -5.99 6.43
CA GLU A 123 -22.35 -5.93 5.16
C GLU A 123 -23.15 -4.64 5.10
N GLY A 124 -23.07 -3.92 3.97
CA GLY A 124 -23.80 -2.66 3.76
C GLY A 124 -25.32 -2.83 3.94
N ASN A 125 -25.77 -2.67 5.18
CA ASN A 125 -27.15 -2.76 5.59
C ASN A 125 -27.91 -1.49 5.19
N LEU A 126 -29.23 -1.63 4.98
CA LEU A 126 -30.09 -0.50 4.64
C LEU A 126 -29.95 0.59 5.71
N PRO A 127 -29.62 1.85 5.34
CA PRO A 127 -29.49 2.91 6.32
C PRO A 127 -30.87 3.23 6.89
N MET A 128 -31.12 2.76 8.12
CA MET A 128 -32.37 2.98 8.85
C MET A 128 -32.60 4.47 9.18
N ASN A 129 -31.52 5.25 9.25
CA ASN A 129 -31.55 6.67 9.63
C ASN A 129 -30.96 7.58 8.54
N LYS A 130 -31.68 8.66 8.24
CA LYS A 130 -31.27 9.68 7.25
C LYS A 130 -30.12 10.53 7.81
N SER A 131 -28.99 10.59 7.11
CA SER A 131 -27.79 11.34 7.59
C SER A 131 -28.06 12.85 7.70
N ARG A 132 -28.82 13.42 6.75
CA ARG A 132 -29.20 14.85 6.73
C ARG A 132 -30.57 15.12 6.07
N PRO A 133 -31.27 16.22 6.45
CA PRO A 133 -31.00 17.11 7.58
C PRO A 133 -31.65 16.62 8.89
N LYS A 134 -30.98 16.85 10.03
CA LYS A 134 -31.52 16.59 11.37
C LYS A 134 -32.60 17.62 11.71
N ARG A 135 -33.84 17.34 11.33
CA ARG A 135 -34.99 18.26 11.49
C ARG A 135 -35.14 18.77 12.92
N ALA A 136 -34.86 17.94 13.93
CA ALA A 136 -34.92 18.30 15.34
C ALA A 136 -33.88 19.38 15.72
N THR A 137 -32.63 19.25 15.26
CA THR A 137 -31.58 20.24 15.53
C THR A 137 -31.88 21.57 14.86
N ASN A 138 -32.37 21.53 13.61
CA ASN A 138 -32.77 22.75 12.90
C ASN A 138 -33.99 23.42 13.56
N ALA A 139 -34.96 22.65 14.03
CA ALA A 139 -36.12 23.18 14.75
C ALA A 139 -35.72 23.84 16.06
N LEU A 140 -34.78 23.25 16.81
CA LEU A 140 -34.27 23.83 18.05
C LEU A 140 -33.51 25.14 17.79
N LEU A 141 -32.67 25.17 16.75
CA LEU A 141 -31.89 26.37 16.39
C LEU A 141 -32.81 27.51 15.92
N MET A 142 -33.85 27.20 15.13
CA MET A 142 -34.88 28.19 14.76
C MET A 142 -35.70 28.65 15.96
N GLY A 143 -36.03 27.75 16.89
CA GLY A 143 -36.72 28.09 18.13
C GLY A 143 -35.91 29.07 19.00
N VAL A 144 -34.61 28.82 19.15
CA VAL A 144 -33.70 29.70 19.90
C VAL A 144 -33.57 31.07 19.23
N LEU A 145 -33.40 31.12 17.90
CA LEU A 145 -33.32 32.37 17.16
C LEU A 145 -34.62 33.20 17.27
N ALA A 146 -35.78 32.54 17.18
CA ALA A 146 -37.06 33.20 17.37
C ALA A 146 -37.22 33.74 18.79
N PHE A 147 -36.80 32.97 19.81
CA PHE A 147 -36.85 33.36 21.21
C PHE A 147 -35.95 34.55 21.54
N LEU A 148 -34.72 34.56 21.02
CA LEU A 148 -33.81 35.72 21.18
C LEU A 148 -34.34 36.94 20.43
N GLY A 149 -34.92 36.73 19.23
CA GLY A 149 -35.56 37.79 18.46
C GLY A 149 -36.73 38.44 19.18
N THR A 150 -37.60 37.66 19.83
CA THR A 150 -38.74 38.19 20.59
C THR A 150 -38.29 38.91 21.86
N LEU A 151 -37.30 38.38 22.60
CA LEU A 151 -36.70 39.05 23.75
C LEU A 151 -36.07 40.40 23.38
N GLY A 152 -35.31 40.45 22.28
CA GLY A 152 -34.72 41.68 21.75
C GLY A 152 -35.78 42.70 21.33
N TRP A 153 -36.85 42.24 20.67
CA TRP A 153 -37.97 43.10 20.28
C TRP A 153 -38.76 43.63 21.47
N MET A 154 -38.92 42.84 22.53
CA MET A 154 -39.63 43.23 23.75
C MET A 154 -38.81 44.24 24.56
N ARG A 155 -37.51 43.99 24.71
CA ARG A 155 -36.58 44.92 25.40
C ARG A 155 -36.09 46.08 24.53
N ARG A 156 -36.65 46.27 23.34
CA ARG A 156 -36.29 47.39 22.45
C ARG A 156 -36.44 48.75 23.11
N HIS A 157 -37.38 48.90 24.05
CA HIS A 157 -37.63 50.15 24.76
C HIS A 157 -36.57 50.41 25.85
N GLU A 158 -36.12 49.37 26.55
CA GLU A 158 -35.03 49.45 27.54
C GLU A 158 -33.65 49.63 26.90
N LEU A 159 -33.42 48.98 25.76
CA LEU A 159 -32.16 49.11 24.99
C LEU A 159 -31.98 50.51 24.41
N LYS A 160 -33.06 51.12 23.92
CA LYS A 160 -33.04 52.52 23.49
C LYS A 160 -32.75 53.47 24.66
N ALA A 161 -33.28 53.18 25.86
CA ALA A 161 -33.00 53.97 27.06
C ALA A 161 -31.54 53.87 27.53
N LEU A 162 -30.92 52.68 27.41
CA LEU A 162 -29.51 52.48 27.73
C LEU A 162 -28.55 53.12 26.71
N LEU A 163 -28.89 53.10 25.41
CA LEU A 163 -28.11 53.77 24.37
C LEU A 163 -28.18 55.30 24.48
N VAL A 164 -29.32 55.87 24.87
CA VAL A 164 -29.44 57.32 25.11
C VAL A 164 -28.69 57.72 26.38
N LYS A 165 -28.68 56.86 27.41
CA LYS A 165 -27.93 57.10 28.65
C LYS A 165 -26.41 56.99 28.49
N SER A 166 -25.92 56.17 27.55
CA SER A 166 -24.47 56.05 27.28
C SER A 166 -23.93 57.06 26.25
N LEU A 167 -24.78 57.90 25.65
CA LEU A 167 -24.38 59.03 24.80
C LEU A 167 -24.55 60.38 25.53
N GLY A 168 -25.02 60.38 26.78
CA GLY A 168 -25.30 61.55 27.59
C GLY A 168 -24.33 61.79 28.75
N ASP A 169 -23.30 60.96 28.89
CA ASP A 169 -22.06 61.21 29.66
C ASP A 169 -20.89 61.17 28.66
#